data_AF-A0A6N2ENA6-F1
#
_entry.id   AF-A0A6N2ENA6-F1
#
_cell.length_a   1.000
_cell.length_b   1.000
_cell.length_c   1.000
_cell.angle_alpha   90.00
_cell.angle_beta   90.00
_cell.angle_gamma   90.00
#
_symmetry.space_group_name_H-M   'P 1'
#
loop_
_entity.id
_entity.type
_entity.pdbx_description
1 polymer ?
#
loop_
_entity_poly.entity_id
_entity_poly.type
_entity_poly.pdbx_seq_one_letter_code
_entity_poly.pdbx_strand_id
1 'polypeptide(L)'
;MVDKLRRIEALHARPGSEGERQAAERARERIQARLRQLEAEEPPIEFRFSLADQWSRHLFVALLRRYGIHPYRYRGQRRTTVMARLSRAFVNETLWPEFQELQSTLAAYFDALTDRVIEQALEVRAGEADEQAEAVPALAPQEHQGSLL
;
A
#
# COMPACT_ATOMS: atom_id res chain seq x y z
N MET A 1 19.49 8.18 -14.74
CA MET A 1 18.39 8.11 -13.75
C MET A 1 18.05 6.67 -13.35
N VAL A 2 17.88 5.73 -14.31
CA VAL A 2 17.61 4.30 -14.01
C VAL A 2 18.70 3.64 -13.15
N ASP A 3 19.97 4.02 -13.33
CA ASP A 3 21.08 3.41 -12.57
C ASP A 3 21.14 3.81 -11.09
N LYS A 4 20.60 4.98 -10.71
CA LYS A 4 20.48 5.38 -9.30
C LYS A 4 19.39 4.54 -8.59
N LEU A 5 18.25 4.32 -9.25
CA LEU A 5 17.14 3.50 -8.74
C LEU A 5 17.52 2.01 -8.59
N ARG A 6 18.24 1.42 -9.55
CA ARG A 6 18.74 0.03 -9.44
C ARG A 6 19.70 -0.18 -8.26
N ARG A 7 20.50 0.83 -7.94
CA ARG A 7 21.45 0.76 -6.82
C ARG A 7 20.74 0.80 -5.46
N ILE A 8 19.58 1.45 -5.41
CA ILE A 8 18.71 1.50 -4.23
C ILE A 8 17.98 0.17 -4.04
N GLU A 9 17.43 -0.44 -5.09
CA GLU A 9 16.82 -1.78 -5.03
C GLU A 9 17.81 -2.85 -4.53
N ALA A 10 19.08 -2.79 -4.99
CA ALA A 10 20.12 -3.72 -4.57
C ALA A 10 20.52 -3.60 -3.09
N LEU A 11 20.39 -2.41 -2.49
CA LEU A 11 20.66 -2.18 -1.06
C LEU A 11 19.51 -2.65 -0.16
N HIS A 12 18.30 -2.77 -0.71
CA HIS A 12 17.08 -3.10 0.03
C HIS A 12 16.57 -4.52 -0.17
N ALA A 13 17.15 -5.27 -1.10
CA ALA A 13 16.99 -6.71 -1.18
C ALA A 13 17.69 -7.41 0.01
N ARG A 14 17.21 -7.18 1.25
CA ARG A 14 17.41 -8.15 2.33
C ARG A 14 16.31 -9.20 2.14
N PRO A 15 16.64 -10.41 1.66
CA PRO A 15 15.64 -11.45 1.57
C PRO A 15 15.22 -11.77 3.01
N GLY A 16 13.92 -11.71 3.31
CA GLY A 16 13.41 -12.16 4.61
C GLY A 16 14.02 -13.53 4.93
N SER A 17 14.54 -13.68 6.16
CA SER A 17 15.28 -14.86 6.58
C SER A 17 14.44 -16.12 6.38
N GLU A 18 15.08 -17.28 6.24
CA GLU A 18 14.36 -18.54 5.99
C GLU A 18 13.27 -18.82 7.05
N GLY A 19 13.51 -18.41 8.31
CA GLY A 19 12.52 -18.47 9.39
C GLY A 19 11.34 -17.50 9.23
N GLU A 20 11.55 -16.29 8.72
CA GLU A 20 10.48 -15.32 8.42
C GLU A 20 9.59 -15.82 7.29
N ARG A 21 10.18 -16.45 6.26
CA ARG A 21 9.42 -17.06 5.15
C ARG A 21 8.54 -18.21 5.65
N GLN A 22 9.10 -19.13 6.42
CA GLN A 22 8.36 -20.27 6.98
C GLN A 22 7.25 -19.81 7.95
N ALA A 23 7.50 -18.78 8.76
CA ALA A 23 6.48 -18.19 9.63
C ALA A 23 5.33 -17.55 8.83
N ALA A 24 5.66 -16.82 7.76
CA ALA A 24 4.69 -16.20 6.87
C ALA A 24 3.86 -17.24 6.09
N GLU A 25 4.46 -18.38 5.71
CA GLU A 25 3.77 -19.51 5.08
C GLU A 25 2.78 -20.18 6.04
N ARG A 26 3.21 -20.51 7.27
CA ARG A 26 2.31 -21.11 8.29
C ARG A 26 1.17 -20.17 8.66
N ALA A 27 1.43 -18.86 8.78
CA ALA A 27 0.39 -17.87 9.02
C ALA A 27 -0.64 -17.86 7.87
N ARG A 28 -0.17 -17.91 6.62
CA ARG A 28 -1.03 -18.00 5.43
C ARG A 28 -1.91 -19.24 5.47
N GLU A 29 -1.34 -20.40 5.79
CA GLU A 29 -2.08 -21.68 5.84
C GLU A 29 -3.20 -21.65 6.88
N ARG A 30 -2.95 -21.09 8.08
CA ARG A 30 -3.99 -20.94 9.11
C ARG A 30 -5.15 -20.08 8.63
N ILE A 31 -4.84 -18.97 7.95
CA ILE A 31 -5.87 -18.04 7.47
C ILE A 31 -6.65 -18.65 6.31
N GLN A 32 -5.99 -19.37 5.41
CA GLN A 32 -6.67 -20.13 4.35
C GLN A 32 -7.58 -21.23 4.91
N ALA A 33 -7.17 -21.91 6.00
CA ALA A 33 -8.03 -22.87 6.69
C ALA A 33 -9.26 -22.20 7.31
N ARG A 34 -9.08 -21.04 7.97
CA ARG A 34 -10.20 -20.24 8.52
C ARG A 34 -11.13 -19.73 7.42
N LEU A 35 -10.61 -19.31 6.27
CA LEU A 35 -11.40 -18.90 5.11
C LEU A 35 -12.34 -20.01 4.64
N ARG A 36 -11.82 -21.24 4.49
CA ARG A 36 -12.64 -22.40 4.10
C ARG A 36 -13.74 -22.71 5.12
N GLN A 37 -13.46 -22.54 6.41
CA GLN A 37 -14.47 -22.72 7.45
C GLN A 37 -15.56 -21.63 7.38
N LEU A 38 -15.14 -20.37 7.22
CA LEU A 38 -16.06 -19.24 7.11
C LEU A 38 -16.94 -19.33 5.85
N GLU A 39 -16.43 -19.82 4.73
CA GLU A 39 -17.23 -20.05 3.51
C GLU A 39 -18.38 -21.06 3.72
N ALA A 40 -18.22 -22.01 4.64
CA ALA A 40 -19.26 -22.98 4.98
C ALA A 40 -20.34 -22.40 5.91
N GLU A 41 -19.99 -21.42 6.75
CA GLU A 41 -20.87 -20.82 7.76
C GLU A 41 -21.54 -19.53 7.26
N GLU A 42 -20.84 -18.73 6.45
CA GLU A 42 -21.30 -17.45 5.92
C GLU A 42 -21.05 -17.38 4.40
N PRO A 43 -22.12 -17.38 3.57
CA PRO A 43 -21.96 -17.37 2.12
C PRO A 43 -21.28 -16.08 1.65
N PRO A 44 -20.35 -16.17 0.68
CA PRO A 44 -19.58 -15.02 0.23
C PRO A 44 -20.46 -13.99 -0.48
N ILE A 45 -20.38 -12.73 -0.03
CA ILE A 45 -21.02 -11.58 -0.67
C ILE A 45 -20.01 -10.76 -1.47
N GLU A 46 -20.51 -9.96 -2.40
CA GLU A 46 -19.67 -9.08 -3.20
C GLU A 46 -19.34 -7.80 -2.44
N PHE A 47 -18.04 -7.52 -2.28
CA PHE A 47 -17.52 -6.30 -1.67
C PHE A 47 -16.92 -5.37 -2.71
N ARG A 48 -17.09 -4.06 -2.50
CA ARG A 48 -16.41 -2.98 -3.23
C ARG A 48 -15.44 -2.27 -2.29
N PHE A 49 -14.16 -2.28 -2.64
CA PHE A 49 -13.12 -1.54 -1.95
C PHE A 49 -12.67 -0.37 -2.83
N SER A 50 -12.65 0.84 -2.27
CA SER A 50 -12.13 2.03 -2.94
C SER A 50 -10.88 2.49 -2.20
N LEU A 51 -9.74 2.43 -2.89
CA LEU A 51 -8.43 2.69 -2.28
C LEU A 51 -7.93 4.08 -2.65
N ALA A 52 -7.04 4.63 -1.83
CA ALA A 52 -6.55 6.00 -1.96
C ALA A 52 -5.79 6.20 -3.29
N ASP A 53 -4.96 5.25 -3.68
CA ASP A 53 -4.05 5.37 -4.82
C ASP A 53 -3.74 4.01 -5.50
N GLN A 54 -2.86 4.04 -6.51
CA GLN A 54 -2.50 2.86 -7.29
C GLN A 54 -1.61 1.86 -6.53
N TRP A 55 -0.75 2.32 -5.61
CA TRP A 55 0.12 1.50 -4.77
C TRP A 55 -0.69 0.76 -3.71
N SER A 56 -1.57 1.48 -3.00
CA SER A 56 -2.56 0.90 -2.10
C SER A 56 -3.31 -0.25 -2.77
N ARG A 57 -3.73 -0.02 -4.02
CA ARG A 57 -4.41 -1.05 -4.83
C ARG A 57 -3.52 -2.24 -5.17
N HIS A 58 -2.27 -2.02 -5.57
CA HIS A 58 -1.37 -3.14 -5.85
C HIS A 58 -1.15 -4.01 -4.62
N LEU A 59 -0.91 -3.40 -3.45
CA LEU A 59 -0.78 -4.11 -2.19
C LEU A 59 -2.03 -4.92 -1.86
N PHE A 60 -3.22 -4.30 -1.93
CA PHE A 60 -4.47 -4.96 -1.62
C PHE A 60 -4.78 -6.14 -2.57
N VAL A 61 -4.52 -5.98 -3.87
CA VAL A 61 -4.67 -7.06 -4.86
C VAL A 61 -3.70 -8.22 -4.58
N ALA A 62 -2.46 -7.92 -4.19
CA ALA A 62 -1.49 -8.95 -3.81
C ALA A 62 -1.94 -9.70 -2.55
N LEU A 63 -2.47 -9.00 -1.55
CA LEU A 63 -3.01 -9.60 -0.33
C LEU A 63 -4.20 -10.52 -0.61
N LEU A 64 -5.16 -10.09 -1.44
CA LEU A 64 -6.28 -10.94 -1.87
C LEU A 64 -5.79 -12.21 -2.57
N ARG A 65 -4.83 -12.08 -3.50
CA ARG A 65 -4.23 -13.22 -4.20
C ARG A 65 -3.48 -14.17 -3.26
N ARG A 66 -2.82 -13.65 -2.22
CA ARG A 66 -2.16 -14.46 -1.17
C ARG A 66 -3.17 -15.36 -0.45
N TYR A 67 -4.39 -14.88 -0.26
CA TYR A 67 -5.49 -15.63 0.31
C TYR A 67 -6.25 -16.53 -0.68
N GLY A 68 -5.86 -16.55 -1.95
CA GLY A 68 -6.56 -17.30 -2.99
C GLY A 68 -7.87 -16.64 -3.42
N ILE A 69 -8.14 -15.40 -2.99
CA ILE A 69 -9.33 -14.64 -3.34
C ILE A 69 -9.09 -13.98 -4.69
N HIS A 70 -10.06 -14.07 -5.60
CA HIS A 70 -9.96 -13.49 -6.93
C HIS A 70 -10.46 -12.03 -6.94
N PRO A 71 -9.58 -11.01 -7.08
CA PRO A 71 -10.00 -9.63 -7.27
C PRO A 71 -10.41 -9.40 -8.73
N TYR A 72 -11.47 -8.62 -8.93
CA TYR A 72 -11.95 -8.17 -10.23
C TYR A 72 -12.43 -6.73 -10.16
N ARG A 73 -12.89 -6.18 -11.29
CA ARG A 73 -13.46 -4.83 -11.38
C ARG A 73 -14.47 -4.79 -12.53
N TYR A 74 -15.57 -4.07 -12.33
CA TYR A 74 -16.54 -3.83 -13.41
C TYR A 74 -16.08 -2.74 -14.38
N ARG A 75 -16.62 -2.76 -15.61
CA ARG A 75 -16.39 -1.71 -16.60
C ARG A 75 -16.87 -0.36 -16.05
N GLY A 76 -16.08 0.70 -16.25
CA GLY A 76 -16.40 2.07 -15.82
C GLY A 76 -16.06 2.41 -14.36
N GLN A 77 -15.66 1.44 -13.54
CA GLN A 77 -15.17 1.74 -12.19
C GLN A 77 -13.79 2.41 -12.21
N ARG A 78 -13.52 3.24 -11.20
CA ARG A 78 -12.23 3.91 -11.02
C ARG A 78 -11.09 2.88 -10.94
N ARG A 79 -9.90 3.26 -11.40
CA ARG A 79 -8.73 2.35 -11.40
C ARG A 79 -8.37 1.86 -10.01
N THR A 80 -8.63 2.65 -8.96
CA THR A 80 -8.39 2.32 -7.54
C THR A 80 -9.48 1.45 -6.90
N THR A 81 -10.54 1.11 -7.64
CA THR A 81 -11.60 0.22 -7.15
C THR A 81 -11.25 -1.25 -7.36
N VAL A 82 -11.47 -2.06 -6.33
CA VAL A 82 -11.32 -3.52 -6.34
C VAL A 82 -12.62 -4.17 -5.85
N MET A 83 -13.09 -5.17 -6.59
CA MET A 83 -14.21 -6.03 -6.21
C MET A 83 -13.69 -7.40 -5.80
N ALA A 84 -14.30 -8.03 -4.81
CA ALA A 84 -14.00 -9.41 -4.41
C ALA A 84 -15.23 -10.07 -3.78
N ARG A 85 -15.27 -11.41 -3.79
CA ARG A 85 -16.31 -12.21 -3.12
C ARG A 85 -15.71 -12.92 -1.92
N LEU A 86 -16.24 -12.67 -0.73
CA LEU A 86 -15.71 -13.15 0.55
C LEU A 86 -16.76 -12.97 1.64
N SER A 87 -16.56 -13.65 2.78
CA SER A 87 -17.44 -13.50 3.95
C SER A 87 -17.22 -12.16 4.64
N ARG A 88 -18.26 -11.63 5.30
CA ARG A 88 -18.18 -10.33 5.99
C ARG A 88 -17.27 -10.44 7.21
N ALA A 89 -17.34 -11.55 7.94
CA ALA A 89 -16.46 -11.81 9.07
C ALA A 89 -14.99 -11.74 8.65
N PHE A 90 -14.62 -12.38 7.54
CA PHE A 90 -13.23 -12.38 7.06
C PHE A 90 -12.74 -10.96 6.68
N VAL A 91 -13.60 -10.15 6.04
CA VAL A 91 -13.24 -8.76 5.71
C VAL A 91 -12.88 -7.98 6.97
N ASN A 92 -13.75 -8.01 7.97
CA ASN A 92 -13.66 -7.16 9.15
C ASN A 92 -12.60 -7.63 10.14
N GLU A 93 -12.47 -8.94 10.33
CA GLU A 93 -11.62 -9.51 11.37
C GLU A 93 -10.20 -9.83 10.90
N THR A 94 -9.96 -9.87 9.59
CA THR A 94 -8.66 -10.32 9.05
C THR A 94 -8.18 -9.45 7.91
N LEU A 95 -8.90 -9.43 6.78
CA LEU A 95 -8.39 -8.82 5.55
C LEU A 95 -8.12 -7.31 5.70
N TRP A 96 -9.10 -6.57 6.24
CA TRP A 96 -8.99 -5.11 6.31
C TRP A 96 -7.97 -4.66 7.36
N PRO A 97 -7.97 -5.19 8.60
CA PRO A 97 -6.92 -4.85 9.57
C PRO A 97 -5.50 -5.14 9.08
N GLU A 98 -5.28 -6.31 8.47
CA GLU A 98 -3.95 -6.67 7.94
C GLU A 98 -3.54 -5.78 6.78
N PHE A 99 -4.48 -5.44 5.89
CA PHE A 99 -4.21 -4.46 4.84
C PHE A 99 -3.77 -3.11 5.41
N GLN A 100 -4.44 -2.62 6.44
CA GLN A 100 -4.08 -1.34 7.09
C GLN A 100 -2.68 -1.39 7.73
N GLU A 101 -2.34 -2.49 8.39
CA GLU A 101 -1.02 -2.68 9.00
C GLU A 101 0.10 -2.73 7.95
N LEU A 102 -0.10 -3.51 6.89
CA LEU A 102 0.84 -3.61 5.77
C LEU A 102 0.98 -2.26 5.06
N GLN A 103 -0.12 -1.55 4.84
CA GLN A 103 -0.13 -0.26 4.18
C GLN A 103 0.63 0.80 5.00
N SER A 104 0.39 0.86 6.31
CA SER A 104 1.09 1.79 7.21
C SER A 104 2.59 1.52 7.21
N THR A 105 2.97 0.24 7.31
CA THR A 105 4.38 -0.18 7.29
C THR A 105 5.06 0.17 5.95
N LEU A 106 4.37 -0.08 4.84
CA LEU A 106 4.89 0.20 3.51
C LEU A 106 5.01 1.70 3.25
N ALA A 107 4.03 2.50 3.68
CA ALA A 107 4.05 3.95 3.58
C ALA A 107 5.26 4.53 4.33
N ALA A 108 5.44 4.16 5.61
CA ALA A 108 6.58 4.62 6.41
C ALA A 108 7.93 4.23 5.78
N TYR A 109 8.01 3.04 5.18
CA TYR A 109 9.21 2.63 4.45
C TYR A 109 9.44 3.47 3.19
N PHE A 110 8.39 3.78 2.43
CA PHE A 110 8.50 4.64 1.25
C PHE A 110 8.87 6.07 1.59
N ASP A 111 8.34 6.64 2.67
CA ASP A 111 8.69 7.98 3.12
C ASP A 111 10.18 8.03 3.47
N ALA A 112 10.64 7.13 4.33
CA ALA A 112 12.05 7.04 4.73
C ALA A 112 12.99 6.74 3.55
N LEU A 113 12.53 5.96 2.57
CA LEU A 113 13.28 5.70 1.35
C LEU A 113 13.37 6.96 0.49
N THR A 114 12.23 7.65 0.29
CA THR A 114 12.13 8.84 -0.55
C THR A 114 13.02 9.95 -0.01
N ASP A 115 12.96 10.22 1.29
CA ASP A 115 13.80 11.20 1.96
C ASP A 115 15.28 10.91 1.72
N ARG A 116 15.69 9.66 1.95
CA ARG A 116 17.09 9.24 1.73
C ARG A 116 17.53 9.45 0.28
N VAL A 117 16.69 9.11 -0.69
CA VAL A 117 17.02 9.28 -2.12
C VAL A 117 17.15 10.76 -2.48
N ILE A 118 16.26 11.61 -1.97
CA ILE A 118 16.30 13.06 -2.19
C ILE A 118 17.58 13.64 -1.58
N GLU A 119 17.88 13.31 -0.32
CA GLU A 119 19.06 13.78 0.38
C GLU A 119 20.37 13.40 -0.34
N GLN A 120 20.45 12.15 -0.80
CA GLN A 120 21.61 11.68 -1.56
C GLN A 120 21.73 12.30 -2.95
N ALA A 121 20.61 12.65 -3.58
CA ALA A 121 20.60 13.16 -4.95
C ALA A 121 20.82 14.67 -5.02
N LEU A 122 20.32 15.41 -4.03
CA LEU A 122 20.30 16.87 -4.01
C LEU A 122 21.25 17.47 -2.95
N GLU A 123 21.87 16.63 -2.11
CA GLU A 123 22.78 17.06 -1.03
C GLU A 123 22.13 18.04 -0.04
N VAL A 124 20.81 17.96 0.11
CA VAL A 124 19.99 18.78 1.00
C VAL A 124 19.05 17.90 1.80
N ARG A 125 18.74 18.30 3.04
CA ARG A 125 17.78 17.59 3.90
C ARG A 125 16.40 17.54 3.24
N ALA A 126 15.81 16.35 3.19
CA ALA A 126 14.42 16.17 2.79
C ALA A 126 13.48 16.42 3.98
N GLY A 127 12.23 16.77 3.69
CA GLY A 127 11.22 16.98 4.71
C GLY A 127 10.10 17.91 4.25
N GLU A 128 9.17 18.14 5.16
CA GLU A 128 8.06 19.06 4.96
C GLU A 128 8.55 20.52 5.01
N ALA A 129 7.76 21.41 4.40
CA ALA A 129 8.03 22.85 4.45
C ALA A 129 7.80 23.38 5.86
N ASP A 130 8.59 24.38 6.26
CA ASP A 130 8.40 25.05 7.55
C ASP A 130 7.02 25.73 7.59
N GLU A 131 6.24 25.44 8.63
CA GLU A 131 4.99 26.15 8.90
C GLU A 131 5.30 27.57 9.43
N GLN A 132 4.74 28.59 8.78
CA GLN A 132 4.85 29.98 9.20
C GLN A 132 3.45 30.58 9.38
N ALA A 133 3.27 31.37 10.45
CA ALA A 133 2.04 32.11 10.64
C ALA A 133 1.84 33.13 9.50
N GLU A 134 0.61 33.26 9.01
CA GLU A 134 0.27 34.18 7.92
C GLU A 134 0.39 35.63 8.40
N ALA A 135 1.57 36.24 8.18
CA ALA A 135 1.75 37.68 8.25
C ALA A 135 1.32 38.31 6.92
N VAL A 136 0.87 39.58 6.92
CA VAL A 136 0.54 40.31 5.68
C VAL A 136 1.74 40.19 4.72
N PRO A 137 1.61 39.42 3.63
CA PRO A 137 2.78 39.06 2.85
C PRO A 137 3.24 40.28 2.07
N ALA A 138 4.55 40.55 2.06
CA ALA A 138 5.12 41.65 1.29
C ALA A 138 4.94 41.46 -0.23
N LEU A 139 4.63 40.24 -0.67
CA LEU A 139 4.40 39.85 -2.06
C LEU A 139 3.18 38.93 -2.13
N ALA A 140 2.29 39.16 -3.11
CA ALA A 140 1.15 38.29 -3.34
C ALA A 140 1.60 36.92 -3.88
N PRO A 141 1.01 35.80 -3.40
CA PRO A 141 1.29 34.48 -3.94
C PRO A 141 1.00 34.44 -5.45
N GLN A 142 1.91 33.83 -6.22
CA GLN A 142 1.67 33.55 -7.63
C GLN A 142 1.43 32.05 -7.81
N GLU A 143 0.29 31.70 -8.39
CA GLU A 143 -0.04 30.33 -8.74
C GLU A 143 0.89 29.83 -9.86
N HIS A 144 1.64 28.78 -9.59
CA HIS A 144 2.45 28.14 -10.61
C HIS A 144 1.54 27.33 -11.54
N GLN A 145 1.38 27.77 -12.79
CA GLN A 145 0.67 27.01 -13.84
C GLN A 145 1.56 25.89 -14.41
N GLY A 146 1.95 24.94 -13.57
CA GLY A 146 2.66 23.73 -13.97
C GLY A 146 1.78 22.51 -13.76
N SER A 147 1.34 21.87 -14.86
CA SER A 147 0.68 20.58 -14.78
C SER A 147 1.74 19.50 -14.55
N LEU A 148 1.81 18.98 -13.32
CA LEU A 148 2.58 17.77 -13.02
C LEU A 148 1.73 16.57 -13.45
N LEU A 149 2.00 16.05 -14.65
CA LEU A 149 1.49 14.77 -15.16
C LEU A 149 2.12 13.59 -14.41
#